data_AF-M7N5V1-F1
#
_entry.id   AF-M7N5V1-F1
#
_cell.length_a   1.000
_cell.length_b   1.000
_cell.length_c   1.000
_cell.angle_alpha   90.00
_cell.angle_beta   90.00
_cell.angle_gamma   90.00
#
_symmetry.space_group_name_H-M   'P 1'
#
loop_
_entity.id
_entity.type
_entity.pdbx_description
1 polymer ?
#
loop_
_entity_poly.entity_id
_entity_poly.type
_entity_poly.pdbx_seq_one_letter_code
_entity_poly.pdbx_strand_id
1 'polypeptide(L)'
;MKSYTYLTLAAMLISWAAGLGGHALLSIPLYGSVAGGDTQMVAFWSAPFMLLAWGLFILLPEKWILKVYRKRSRWGFVLFTTGYALLTFTLLIGWIFLQSGNFWIVYADAAVIGGVFGLAFRLLVRWSEKHYRRPSSIY
;
A
#
# COMPACT_ATOMS: atom_id res chain seq x y z
N MET A 1 3.88 -1.23 16.73
CA MET A 1 4.09 -0.30 15.61
C MET A 1 4.26 1.15 16.04
N LYS A 2 4.13 1.51 17.33
CA LYS A 2 4.10 2.91 17.80
C LYS A 2 5.30 3.74 17.32
N SER A 3 6.48 3.14 17.28
CA SER A 3 7.73 3.80 16.84
C SER A 3 7.86 4.01 15.33
N TYR A 4 6.97 3.41 14.53
CA TYR A 4 6.97 3.48 13.05
C TYR A 4 5.66 4.01 12.47
N THR A 5 4.68 4.41 13.31
CA THR A 5 3.35 4.84 12.86
C THR A 5 3.41 5.99 11.85
N TYR A 6 4.28 6.98 12.07
CA TYR A 6 4.44 8.10 11.14
C TYR A 6 5.07 7.65 9.80
N LEU A 7 5.98 6.68 9.84
CA LEU A 7 6.61 6.11 8.63
C LEU A 7 5.63 5.25 7.84
N THR A 8 4.78 4.46 8.52
CA THR A 8 3.72 3.71 7.82
C THR A 8 2.67 4.64 7.24
N LEU A 9 2.30 5.72 7.94
CA LEU A 9 1.37 6.71 7.41
C LEU A 9 1.95 7.41 6.17
N ALA A 10 3.21 7.85 6.23
CA ALA A 10 3.89 8.45 5.08
C ALA A 10 3.99 7.47 3.89
N ALA A 11 4.36 6.21 4.15
CA ALA A 11 4.40 5.18 3.12
C ALA A 11 3.01 4.93 2.50
N MET A 12 1.95 4.96 3.30
CA MET A 12 0.57 4.81 2.86
C MET A 12 0.16 5.99 1.95
N LEU A 13 0.43 7.23 2.33
CA LEU A 13 0.14 8.41 1.50
C LEU A 13 0.89 8.36 0.16
N ILE A 14 2.17 7.97 0.17
CA ILE A 14 2.97 7.78 -1.05
C ILE A 14 2.34 6.69 -1.93
N SER A 15 1.96 5.55 -1.34
CA SER A 15 1.35 4.46 -2.10
C SER A 15 0.00 4.82 -2.70
N TRP A 16 -0.79 5.64 -2.01
CA TRP A 16 -2.07 6.11 -2.49
C TRP A 16 -1.91 7.08 -3.66
N ALA A 17 -1.02 8.06 -3.52
CA ALA A 17 -0.71 8.97 -4.63
C ALA A 17 -0.18 8.21 -5.86
N ALA A 18 0.68 7.19 -5.65
CA ALA A 18 1.17 6.34 -6.73
C ALA A 18 0.05 5.48 -7.36
N GLY A 19 -0.86 4.93 -6.55
CA GLY A 19 -2.03 4.19 -7.02
C GLY A 19 -2.94 5.07 -7.87
N LEU A 20 -3.28 6.27 -7.41
CA LEU A 20 -4.10 7.22 -8.16
C LEU A 20 -3.42 7.69 -9.45
N GLY A 21 -2.11 7.97 -9.40
CA GLY A 21 -1.34 8.31 -10.59
C GLY A 21 -1.34 7.17 -11.60
N GLY A 22 -1.11 5.93 -11.14
CA GLY A 22 -1.16 4.73 -11.98
C GLY A 22 -2.54 4.51 -12.60
N HIS A 23 -3.60 4.67 -11.81
CA HIS A 23 -4.97 4.57 -12.26
C HIS A 23 -5.25 5.61 -13.35
N ALA A 24 -4.96 6.90 -13.10
CA ALA A 24 -5.17 7.98 -14.06
C ALA A 24 -4.42 7.75 -15.39
N LEU A 25 -3.17 7.27 -15.31
CA LEU A 25 -2.36 6.96 -16.48
C LEU A 25 -2.93 5.79 -17.29
N LEU A 26 -3.51 4.79 -16.63
CA LEU A 26 -4.19 3.67 -17.28
C LEU A 26 -5.58 4.05 -17.81
N SER A 27 -6.25 5.01 -17.19
CA SER A 27 -7.57 5.47 -17.62
C SER A 27 -7.54 6.12 -19.00
N ILE A 28 -6.46 6.81 -19.36
CA ILE A 28 -6.32 7.49 -20.66
C ILE A 28 -6.38 6.49 -21.84
N PRO A 29 -5.52 5.46 -21.93
CA PRO A 29 -5.58 4.51 -23.04
C PRO A 29 -6.81 3.59 -22.99
N LEU A 30 -7.41 3.34 -21.82
CA LEU A 30 -8.56 2.43 -21.70
C LEU A 30 -9.91 3.12 -21.93
N TYR A 31 -10.05 4.37 -21.49
CA TYR A 31 -11.33 5.09 -21.45
C TYR A 31 -11.27 6.46 -22.16
N GLY A 32 -10.15 6.78 -22.83
CA GLY A 32 -9.96 8.01 -23.60
C GLY A 32 -9.71 9.27 -22.77
N SER A 33 -9.89 9.22 -21.44
CA SER A 33 -9.61 10.33 -20.53
C SER A 33 -9.53 9.87 -19.07
N VAL A 34 -8.94 10.70 -18.21
CA VAL A 34 -8.93 10.51 -16.76
C VAL A 34 -10.35 10.52 -16.17
N ALA A 35 -11.22 11.38 -16.71
CA ALA A 35 -12.62 11.47 -16.29
C ALA A 35 -13.41 10.21 -16.66
N GLY A 36 -13.19 9.66 -17.86
CA GLY A 36 -13.85 8.45 -18.33
C GLY A 36 -13.46 7.18 -17.57
N GLY A 37 -12.33 7.20 -16.86
CA GLY A 37 -11.93 6.12 -15.95
C GLY A 37 -12.34 6.35 -14.50
N ASP A 38 -13.25 7.29 -14.20
CA ASP A 38 -13.76 7.54 -12.85
C ASP A 38 -12.67 7.81 -11.80
N THR A 39 -11.50 8.34 -12.21
CA THR A 39 -10.34 8.52 -11.32
C THR A 39 -10.69 9.36 -10.08
N GLN A 40 -11.58 10.35 -10.22
CA GLN A 40 -12.03 11.19 -9.10
C GLN A 40 -12.86 10.39 -8.08
N MET A 41 -13.74 9.51 -8.57
CA MET A 41 -14.56 8.65 -7.75
C MET A 41 -13.68 7.60 -7.04
N VAL A 42 -12.71 7.02 -7.75
CA VAL A 42 -11.71 6.11 -7.16
C VAL A 42 -10.89 6.82 -6.08
N ALA A 43 -10.45 8.06 -6.32
CA ALA A 43 -9.73 8.86 -5.32
C ALA A 43 -10.57 9.09 -4.06
N PHE A 44 -11.83 9.48 -4.22
CA PHE A 44 -12.74 9.74 -3.10
C PHE A 44 -13.02 8.47 -2.29
N TRP A 45 -13.44 7.39 -2.96
CA TRP A 45 -13.84 6.16 -2.27
C TRP A 45 -12.68 5.35 -1.72
N SER A 46 -11.51 5.37 -2.35
CA SER A 46 -10.34 4.62 -1.85
C SER A 46 -9.79 5.18 -0.53
N ALA A 47 -9.96 6.48 -0.27
CA ALA A 47 -9.41 7.14 0.92
C ALA A 47 -9.86 6.50 2.26
N PRO A 48 -11.16 6.33 2.56
CA PRO A 48 -11.59 5.70 3.81
C PRO A 48 -11.13 4.24 3.94
N PHE A 49 -11.21 3.44 2.87
CA PHE A 49 -10.78 2.03 2.93
C PHE A 49 -9.27 1.88 3.11
N MET A 50 -8.49 2.79 2.52
CA MET A 50 -7.05 2.84 2.74
C MET A 50 -6.72 3.19 4.21
N LEU A 51 -7.40 4.17 4.80
CA LEU A 51 -7.20 4.50 6.22
C LEU A 51 -7.56 3.33 7.13
N LEU A 52 -8.63 2.60 6.83
CA LEU A 52 -8.98 1.36 7.54
C LEU A 52 -7.91 0.29 7.36
N ALA A 53 -7.42 0.07 6.14
CA ALA A 53 -6.36 -0.90 5.85
C ALA A 53 -5.04 -0.54 6.57
N TRP A 54 -4.70 0.74 6.64
CA TRP A 54 -3.56 1.22 7.42
C TRP A 54 -3.78 1.03 8.93
N GLY A 55 -4.99 1.33 9.42
CA GLY A 55 -5.40 1.10 10.81
C GLY A 55 -5.23 -0.36 11.22
N LEU A 56 -5.70 -1.30 10.39
CA LEU A 56 -5.50 -2.74 10.60
C LEU A 56 -4.00 -3.11 10.56
N PHE A 57 -3.22 -2.49 9.67
CA PHE A 57 -1.79 -2.78 9.55
C PHE A 57 -1.01 -2.36 10.81
N ILE A 58 -1.31 -1.20 11.38
CA ILE A 58 -0.61 -0.73 12.60
C ILE A 58 -1.00 -1.53 13.85
N LEU A 59 -2.15 -2.20 13.83
CA LEU A 59 -2.59 -3.11 14.90
C LEU A 59 -1.85 -4.46 14.86
N LEU A 60 -1.25 -4.82 13.72
CA LEU A 60 -0.48 -6.06 13.63
C LEU A 60 0.71 -6.04 14.61
N PRO A 61 1.06 -7.21 15.20
CA PRO A 61 2.21 -7.30 16.09
C PRO A 61 3.50 -6.87 15.39
N GLU A 62 4.16 -5.85 15.96
CA GLU A 62 5.37 -5.26 15.37
C GLU A 62 6.47 -6.30 15.13
N LYS A 63 6.62 -7.24 16.05
CA LYS A 63 7.55 -8.37 15.93
C LYS A 63 7.35 -9.19 14.64
N TRP A 64 6.13 -9.31 14.14
CA TRP A 64 5.83 -10.06 12.91
C TRP A 64 6.23 -9.24 11.68
N ILE A 65 5.84 -7.96 11.63
CA ILE A 65 6.19 -7.05 10.54
C ILE A 65 7.71 -6.92 10.43
N LEU A 66 8.40 -6.69 11.55
CA LEU A 66 9.86 -6.55 11.57
C LEU A 66 10.56 -7.85 11.19
N LYS A 67 10.03 -9.03 11.56
CA LYS A 67 10.59 -10.32 11.14
C LYS A 67 10.54 -10.49 9.62
N VAL A 68 9.43 -10.11 8.99
CA VAL A 68 9.29 -10.16 7.52
C VAL A 68 10.16 -9.09 6.86
N TYR A 69 10.18 -7.86 7.39
CA TYR A 69 11.02 -6.75 6.90
C TYR A 69 12.52 -7.08 6.94
N ARG A 70 12.99 -7.71 8.03
CA ARG A 70 14.40 -8.05 8.26
C ARG A 70 14.86 -9.30 7.51
N LYS A 71 13.95 -10.17 7.06
CA LYS A 71 14.33 -11.26 6.15
C LYS A 71 15.01 -10.64 4.92
N ARG A 72 16.21 -11.13 4.58
CA ARG A 72 17.17 -10.49 3.66
C ARG A 72 16.62 -10.23 2.24
N SER A 73 15.54 -10.90 1.84
CA SER A 73 14.91 -10.69 0.55
C SER A 73 14.19 -9.34 0.49
N ARG A 74 14.67 -8.45 -0.39
CA ARG A 74 14.04 -7.15 -0.62
C ARG A 74 12.59 -7.28 -1.09
N TRP A 75 12.31 -8.34 -1.83
CA TRP A 75 11.02 -8.63 -2.44
C TRP A 75 10.05 -9.29 -1.48
N GLY A 76 10.54 -10.04 -0.47
CA GLY A 76 9.66 -10.75 0.47
C GLY A 76 8.71 -9.82 1.22
N PHE A 77 9.20 -8.67 1.68
CA PHE A 77 8.35 -7.68 2.35
C PHE A 77 7.38 -6.98 1.39
N VAL A 78 7.82 -6.66 0.17
CA VAL A 78 6.97 -6.04 -0.86
C VAL A 78 5.83 -6.98 -1.25
N LEU A 79 6.13 -8.26 -1.50
CA LEU A 79 5.13 -9.27 -1.80
C LEU A 79 4.16 -9.48 -0.64
N PHE A 80 4.66 -9.45 0.61
CA PHE A 80 3.82 -9.52 1.79
C PHE A 80 2.83 -8.34 1.86
N THR A 81 3.28 -7.10 1.64
CA THR A 81 2.40 -5.93 1.69
C THR A 81 1.45 -5.86 0.49
N THR A 82 1.87 -6.32 -0.69
CA THR A 82 0.98 -6.52 -1.85
C THR A 82 -0.12 -7.53 -1.54
N GLY A 83 0.23 -8.70 -0.99
CA GLY A 83 -0.73 -9.72 -0.59
C GLY A 83 -1.67 -9.22 0.51
N TYR A 84 -1.14 -8.49 1.49
CA TYR A 84 -1.95 -7.84 2.53
C TYR A 84 -2.96 -6.85 1.94
N ALA A 85 -2.53 -5.99 1.02
CA ALA A 85 -3.40 -5.01 0.38
C ALA A 85 -4.51 -5.69 -0.43
N LEU A 86 -4.17 -6.70 -1.23
CA LEU A 86 -5.14 -7.49 -1.99
C LEU A 86 -6.15 -8.20 -1.10
N LEU A 87 -5.68 -8.85 -0.03
CA LEU A 87 -6.54 -9.55 0.92
C LEU A 87 -7.49 -8.55 1.63
N THR A 88 -6.94 -7.45 2.12
CA THR A 88 -7.72 -6.42 2.83
C THR A 88 -8.75 -5.78 1.91
N PHE A 89 -8.36 -5.43 0.67
CA PHE A 89 -9.28 -4.93 -0.34
C PHE A 89 -10.40 -5.93 -0.60
N THR A 90 -10.06 -7.20 -0.83
CA THR A 90 -11.03 -8.29 -1.08
C THR A 90 -12.04 -8.43 0.06
N LEU A 91 -11.56 -8.42 1.30
CA LEU A 91 -12.40 -8.56 2.50
C LEU A 91 -13.29 -7.34 2.74
N LEU A 92 -12.81 -6.13 2.47
CA LEU A 92 -13.57 -4.91 2.71
C LEU A 92 -14.65 -4.70 1.64
N ILE A 93 -14.26 -4.68 0.37
CA ILE A 93 -15.14 -4.27 -0.74
C ILE A 93 -14.95 -5.05 -2.04
N GLY A 94 -13.86 -5.80 -2.19
CA GLY A 94 -13.52 -6.46 -3.45
C GLY A 94 -14.55 -7.50 -3.91
N TRP A 95 -15.29 -8.11 -2.97
CA TRP A 95 -16.38 -9.04 -3.29
C TRP A 95 -17.49 -8.42 -4.15
N ILE A 96 -17.76 -7.12 -4.00
CA ILE A 96 -18.75 -6.39 -4.84
C ILE A 96 -18.28 -6.38 -6.29
N PHE A 97 -16.98 -6.14 -6.49
CA PHE A 97 -16.37 -6.03 -7.82
C PHE A 97 -16.16 -7.38 -8.51
N LEU A 98 -15.99 -8.47 -7.75
CA LEU A 98 -15.91 -9.83 -8.33
C LEU A 98 -17.20 -10.25 -9.03
N GLN A 99 -18.35 -9.80 -8.55
CA GLN A 99 -19.64 -10.11 -9.16
C GLN A 99 -19.86 -9.38 -10.48
N SER A 100 -19.17 -8.26 -10.68
CA SER A 100 -19.36 -7.36 -11.82
C SER A 100 -18.53 -7.72 -13.06
N GLY A 101 -17.75 -8.81 -13.04
CA GLY A 101 -17.07 -9.43 -14.20
C GLY A 101 -15.90 -8.66 -14.84
N ASN A 102 -15.89 -7.33 -14.76
CA ASN A 102 -14.96 -6.46 -15.51
C ASN A 102 -14.11 -5.51 -14.64
N PHE A 103 -14.11 -5.67 -13.31
CA PHE A 103 -13.43 -4.75 -12.39
C PHE A 103 -12.05 -5.23 -11.95
N TRP A 104 -11.25 -5.78 -12.87
CA TRP A 104 -9.87 -6.21 -12.57
C TRP A 104 -8.93 -5.04 -12.29
N ILE A 105 -9.26 -3.85 -12.80
CA ILE A 105 -8.44 -2.65 -12.63
C ILE A 105 -8.31 -2.24 -11.16
N VAL A 106 -9.38 -2.35 -10.35
CA VAL A 106 -9.32 -2.01 -8.92
C VAL A 106 -8.48 -2.99 -8.10
N TYR A 107 -8.39 -4.25 -8.55
CA TYR A 107 -7.44 -5.22 -7.98
C TYR A 107 -6.00 -4.88 -8.34
N ALA A 108 -5.75 -4.41 -9.57
CA ALA A 108 -4.44 -3.91 -9.96
C ALA A 108 -4.04 -2.68 -9.14
N ASP A 109 -4.97 -1.75 -8.89
CA ASP A 109 -4.74 -0.59 -8.02
C ASP A 109 -4.34 -1.03 -6.61
N ALA A 110 -5.08 -1.97 -6.01
CA ALA A 110 -4.76 -2.53 -4.69
C ALA A 110 -3.36 -3.19 -4.67
N ALA A 111 -2.99 -3.90 -5.73
CA ALA A 111 -1.67 -4.51 -5.86
C ALA A 111 -0.55 -3.45 -5.95
N VAL A 112 -0.75 -2.40 -6.76
CA VAL A 112 0.18 -1.27 -6.90
C VAL A 112 0.35 -0.56 -5.56
N ILE A 113 -0.75 -0.23 -4.89
CA ILE A 113 -0.73 0.40 -3.57
C ILE A 113 0.07 -0.46 -2.58
N GLY A 114 -0.22 -1.76 -2.48
CA GLY A 114 0.49 -2.65 -1.57
C GLY A 114 1.99 -2.81 -1.90
N GLY A 115 2.34 -2.84 -3.18
CA GLY A 115 3.73 -2.93 -3.62
C GLY A 115 4.52 -1.65 -3.35
N VAL A 116 3.96 -0.49 -3.71
CA VAL A 116 4.56 0.82 -3.45
C VAL A 116 4.64 1.08 -1.96
N PHE A 117 3.64 0.72 -1.17
CA PHE A 117 3.69 0.81 0.29
C PHE A 117 4.89 0.04 0.86
N GLY A 118 5.06 -1.21 0.43
CA GLY A 118 6.18 -2.05 0.84
C GLY A 118 7.53 -1.42 0.50
N LEU A 119 7.68 -0.87 -0.70
CA LEU A 119 8.91 -0.19 -1.11
C LEU A 119 9.16 1.11 -0.33
N ALA A 120 8.15 1.97 -0.25
CA ALA A 120 8.21 3.27 0.42
C ALA A 120 8.52 3.10 1.91
N PHE A 121 7.84 2.19 2.60
CA PHE A 121 8.09 1.92 4.00
C PHE A 121 9.54 1.48 4.24
N ARG A 122 10.07 0.57 3.41
CA ARG A 122 11.46 0.13 3.55
C ARG A 122 12.47 1.24 3.33
N LEU A 123 12.24 2.11 2.34
CA LEU A 123 13.12 3.24 2.07
C LEU A 123 13.09 4.25 3.22
N LEU A 124 11.90 4.58 3.70
CA LEU A 124 11.70 5.51 4.80
C LEU A 124 12.29 4.99 6.12
N VAL A 125 12.11 3.71 6.44
CA VAL A 125 12.71 3.08 7.62
C VAL A 125 14.24 3.10 7.53
N ARG A 126 14.81 2.67 6.40
CA ARG A 126 16.28 2.69 6.21
C ARG A 126 16.85 4.10 6.30
N TRP A 127 16.16 5.08 5.74
CA TRP A 127 16.57 6.47 5.82
C TRP A 127 16.52 6.99 7.26
N SER A 128 15.46 6.69 8.00
CA SER A 128 15.31 7.04 9.42
C SER A 128 16.38 6.36 10.29
N GLU A 129 16.66 5.08 10.06
CA GLU A 129 17.72 4.34 10.75
C GLU A 129 19.11 4.89 10.45
N LYS A 130 19.36 5.42 9.25
CA LYS A 130 20.65 6.03 8.89
C LYS A 130 20.88 7.40 9.53
N HIS A 131 19.83 8.21 9.72
CA HIS A 131 19.97 9.63 10.09
C HIS A 131 19.54 9.96 11.53
N TYR A 132 18.62 9.19 12.11
CA TYR A 132 18.00 9.54 13.40
C TYR A 132 18.21 8.51 14.49
N ARG A 133 18.39 7.23 14.14
CA ARG A 133 18.81 6.22 15.11
C ARG A 133 20.32 6.08 15.02
N ARG A 134 21.04 6.29 16.12
CA ARG A 134 22.41 5.75 16.22
C ARG A 134 22.32 4.26 15.84
N PRO A 135 23.29 3.70 15.09
CA PRO A 135 23.36 2.25 14.93
C PRO A 135 23.31 1.69 16.35
N SER A 136 22.21 1.01 16.70
CA SER A 136 22.20 0.20 17.91
C SER A 136 23.31 -0.80 17.68
N SER A 137 24.40 -0.62 18.39
CA SER A 137 25.56 -1.49 18.38
C SER A 137 25.08 -2.93 18.32
N ILE A 138 25.58 -3.66 17.32
CA ILE A 138 26.09 -5.03 17.45
C ILE A 138 25.58 -5.72 18.72
N TYR A 139 24.58 -6.58 18.59
CA TYR A 139 24.46 -7.86 19.29
C TYR A 139 23.59 -8.79 18.46
#